data_AF-A0AAV1SI35-F1
#
_entry.id   AF-A0AAV1SI35-F1
#
_cell.length_a   1.000
_cell.length_b   1.000
_cell.length_c   1.000
_cell.angle_alpha   90.00
_cell.angle_beta   90.00
_cell.angle_gamma   90.00
#
_symmetry.space_group_name_H-M   'P 1'
#
loop_
_entity.id
_entity.type
_entity.pdbx_description
1 polymer ?
#
loop_
_entity_poly.entity_id
_entity_poly.type
_entity_poly.pdbx_seq_one_letter_code
_entity_poly.pdbx_strand_id
1 'polypeptide(L)'
;MEIGKISWDVDEATEKIMEVLDTSGDGKIDEKEFAKGIVTWLTNTSENGTPRSQDDIYRRTWEEADKLLKDDKRNLVDKSSWAWFKAVMSMVLGVIMLSVLAEPLIHSVQNFSKEARIPSFFVSFVLVPLATNARAATSAITTACRKKSRTTSLTFSEIYGGVFMNNVLGFSVLLFLIYARGLTWEFSAEVLVVLIACAIMCLAVSFRSSFPLWTSFMAYLLYPLSLFLVYIFNDVLNYV
;
A
#
# COMPACT_ATOMS: atom_id res chain seq x y z
N MET A 1 -4.36 -32.30 6.56
CA MET A 1 -3.57 -31.05 6.59
C MET A 1 -2.98 -30.97 8.00
N GLU A 2 -1.87 -31.68 8.21
CA GLU A 2 -1.22 -31.71 9.53
C GLU A 2 -0.27 -30.52 9.61
N ILE A 3 -0.59 -29.61 10.53
CA ILE A 3 0.26 -28.49 10.89
C ILE A 3 1.43 -29.12 11.65
N GLY A 4 2.62 -29.09 11.04
CA GLY A 4 3.84 -29.65 11.61
C GLY A 4 4.05 -29.12 13.03
N LYS A 5 3.92 -30.01 14.01
CA LYS A 5 4.41 -29.80 15.36
C LYS A 5 5.93 -29.66 15.25
N ILE A 6 6.43 -28.44 15.32
CA ILE A 6 7.83 -28.20 15.65
C ILE A 6 7.92 -28.57 17.14
N SER A 7 8.21 -29.84 17.41
CA SER A 7 8.62 -30.26 18.74
C SER A 7 9.98 -29.62 18.98
N TRP A 8 10.00 -28.50 19.69
CA TRP A 8 11.22 -28.07 20.35
C TRP A 8 11.63 -29.22 21.25
N ASP A 9 12.76 -29.83 20.94
CA ASP A 9 13.31 -30.88 21.77
C ASP A 9 13.67 -30.24 23.11
N VAL A 10 12.85 -30.53 24.12
CA VAL A 10 12.99 -29.95 25.45
C VAL A 10 14.34 -30.35 26.03
N ASP A 11 14.84 -31.54 25.66
CA ASP A 11 16.11 -32.07 26.12
C ASP A 11 17.27 -31.26 25.52
N GLU A 12 17.23 -30.94 24.21
CA GLU A 12 18.22 -30.08 23.55
C GLU A 12 18.22 -28.65 24.12
N ALA A 13 17.03 -28.12 24.44
CA ALA A 13 16.90 -26.80 25.04
C ALA A 13 17.45 -26.77 26.46
N THR A 14 17.19 -27.81 27.26
CA THR A 14 17.75 -27.93 28.60
C THR A 14 19.26 -28.11 28.59
N GLU A 15 19.80 -28.88 27.64
CA GLU A 15 21.24 -29.09 27.51
C GLU A 15 21.97 -27.77 27.19
N LYS A 16 21.46 -26.98 26.24
CA LYS A 16 22.03 -25.66 25.91
C LYS A 16 21.91 -24.66 27.05
N ILE A 17 20.81 -24.67 27.79
CA ILE A 17 20.64 -23.78 28.94
C ILE A 17 21.61 -24.18 30.07
N MET A 18 21.79 -25.48 30.28
CA MET A 18 22.73 -26.01 31.26
C MET A 18 24.17 -25.65 30.88
N GLU A 19 24.58 -25.84 29.62
CA GLU A 19 25.92 -25.49 29.13
C GLU A 19 26.25 -24.00 29.30
N VAL A 20 25.26 -23.12 29.19
CA VAL A 20 25.46 -21.67 29.27
C VAL A 20 25.44 -21.14 30.71
N LEU A 21 24.67 -21.77 31.61
CA LEU A 21 24.49 -21.30 32.98
C LEU A 21 25.41 -22.00 33.98
N ASP A 22 25.73 -23.28 33.77
CA ASP A 22 26.64 -24.07 34.62
C ASP A 22 28.09 -23.80 34.21
N THR A 23 28.64 -22.71 34.73
CA THR A 23 30.03 -22.31 34.44
C THR A 23 31.03 -23.13 35.26
N SER A 24 30.61 -23.70 36.39
CA SER A 24 31.45 -24.53 37.25
C SER A 24 31.57 -25.98 36.76
N GLY A 25 30.63 -26.44 35.92
CA GLY A 25 30.58 -27.78 35.34
C GLY A 25 30.18 -28.85 36.36
N ASP A 26 29.43 -28.47 37.40
CA ASP A 26 29.04 -29.37 38.49
C ASP A 26 27.66 -30.04 38.27
N GLY A 27 27.02 -29.75 37.14
CA GLY A 27 25.72 -30.28 36.74
C GLY A 27 24.56 -29.64 37.50
N LYS A 28 24.79 -28.52 38.18
CA LYS A 28 23.79 -27.73 38.91
C LYS A 28 23.97 -26.25 38.55
N ILE A 29 22.94 -25.46 38.81
CA ILE A 29 22.99 -24.01 38.63
C ILE A 29 22.82 -23.40 40.02
N ASP A 30 23.89 -22.80 40.53
CA ASP A 30 23.82 -22.07 41.80
C ASP A 30 23.24 -20.65 41.62
N GLU A 31 22.81 -20.02 42.71
CA GLU A 31 22.19 -18.69 42.67
C GLU A 31 23.11 -17.62 42.07
N LYS A 32 24.43 -17.73 42.28
CA LYS A 32 25.43 -16.80 41.76
C LYS A 32 25.68 -17.05 40.27
N GLU A 33 25.73 -18.30 39.84
CA GLU A 33 25.82 -18.70 38.43
C GLU A 33 24.58 -18.24 37.66
N PHE A 34 23.39 -18.43 38.22
CA PHE A 34 22.14 -17.96 37.64
C PHE A 34 22.14 -16.43 37.49
N ALA A 35 22.45 -15.70 38.57
CA ALA A 35 22.49 -14.24 38.55
C ALA A 35 23.53 -13.71 37.56
N LYS A 36 24.72 -14.31 37.52
CA LYS A 36 25.79 -13.95 36.59
C LYS A 36 25.39 -14.27 35.15
N GLY A 37 24.81 -15.42 34.90
CA GLY A 37 24.33 -15.86 33.59
C GLY A 37 23.28 -14.91 33.02
N ILE A 38 22.27 -14.54 33.81
CA ILE A 38 21.24 -13.57 33.40
C ILE A 38 21.84 -12.18 33.16
N VAL A 39 22.75 -11.72 34.00
CA VAL A 39 23.44 -10.43 33.81
C VAL A 39 24.25 -10.44 32.51
N THR A 40 25.05 -11.47 32.26
CA THR A 40 25.81 -11.62 31.01
C THR A 40 24.89 -11.70 29.79
N TRP A 41 23.75 -12.39 29.89
CA TRP A 41 22.76 -12.45 28.81
C TRP A 41 22.13 -11.08 28.52
N LEU A 42 21.75 -10.33 29.56
CA LEU A 42 21.19 -8.99 29.43
C LEU A 42 22.22 -8.00 28.86
N THR A 43 23.48 -8.07 29.29
CA THR A 43 24.56 -7.21 28.78
C THR A 43 24.89 -7.53 27.31
N ASN A 44 24.99 -8.80 26.94
CA ASN A 44 25.21 -9.22 25.54
C ASN A 44 24.02 -8.88 24.62
N THR A 45 22.80 -8.82 25.18
CA THR A 45 21.61 -8.37 24.45
C THR A 45 21.58 -6.85 24.33
N SER A 46 22.10 -6.12 25.32
CA SER A 46 22.19 -4.66 25.33
C SER A 46 23.31 -4.11 24.43
N GLU A 47 24.45 -4.79 24.29
CA GLU A 47 25.52 -4.39 23.35
C GLU A 47 25.11 -4.55 21.87
N ASN A 48 24.08 -5.35 21.59
CA ASN A 48 23.45 -5.46 20.26
C ASN A 48 22.16 -4.64 20.10
N GLY A 49 21.85 -3.79 21.09
CA GLY A 49 20.62 -3.02 21.17
C GLY A 49 20.89 -1.58 21.55
N THR A 50 21.39 -0.78 20.61
CA THR A 50 21.08 0.66 20.63
C THR A 50 19.55 0.80 20.76
N PRO A 51 19.02 1.80 21.51
CA PRO A 51 17.59 2.06 21.53
C PRO A 51 17.19 2.39 20.09
N ARG A 52 16.62 1.39 19.39
CA ARG A 52 16.41 1.47 17.94
C ARG A 52 15.43 2.58 17.68
N SER A 53 15.93 3.67 17.10
CA SER A 53 15.08 4.75 16.62
C SER A 53 14.04 4.15 15.68
N GLN A 54 12.82 4.65 15.74
CA GLN A 54 11.74 4.28 14.83
C GLN A 54 12.21 4.35 13.36
N ASP A 55 13.11 5.28 13.03
CA ASP A 55 13.72 5.43 11.71
C ASP A 55 14.57 4.22 11.27
N ASP A 56 15.28 3.55 12.19
CA ASP A 56 16.05 2.34 11.86
C ASP A 56 15.13 1.14 11.59
N ILE A 57 13.98 1.08 12.27
CA ILE A 57 12.96 0.06 12.04
C ILE A 57 12.30 0.28 10.68
N TYR A 58 11.93 1.53 10.35
CA TYR A 58 11.40 1.87 9.03
C TYR A 58 12.42 1.57 7.93
N ARG A 59 13.68 2.01 8.08
CA ARG A 59 14.74 1.78 7.08
C ARG A 59 14.95 0.30 6.79
N ARG A 60 15.05 -0.54 7.82
CA ARG A 60 15.16 -1.99 7.63
C ARG A 60 13.90 -2.59 7.00
N THR A 61 12.71 -2.16 7.41
CA THR A 61 11.45 -2.64 6.84
C THR A 61 11.36 -2.32 5.34
N TRP A 62 11.81 -1.13 4.94
CA TRP A 62 11.89 -0.71 3.54
C TRP A 62 12.97 -1.45 2.76
N GLU A 63 14.16 -1.67 3.33
CA GLU A 63 15.23 -2.48 2.70
C GLU A 63 14.80 -3.94 2.50
N GLU A 64 14.10 -4.49 3.49
CA GLU A 64 13.57 -5.84 3.47
C GLU A 64 12.39 -6.02 2.52
N ALA A 65 11.57 -4.98 2.34
CA ALA A 65 10.54 -4.89 1.33
C ALA A 65 11.12 -4.82 -0.09
N ASP A 66 12.11 -3.94 -0.28
CA ASP A 66 12.81 -3.75 -1.55
C ASP A 66 13.56 -5.03 -1.96
N LYS A 67 14.16 -5.75 -1.00
CA LYS A 67 14.83 -7.02 -1.26
C LYS A 67 13.86 -8.12 -1.71
N LEU A 68 12.66 -8.20 -1.12
CA LEU A 68 11.62 -9.14 -1.55
C LEU A 68 11.07 -8.79 -2.93
N LEU A 69 10.83 -7.50 -3.21
CA LEU A 69 10.41 -7.04 -4.53
C LEU A 69 11.48 -7.30 -5.60
N LYS A 70 12.77 -7.13 -5.24
CA LYS A 70 13.89 -7.42 -6.12
C LYS A 70 14.09 -8.91 -6.35
N ASP A 71 13.83 -9.79 -5.38
CA ASP A 71 13.91 -11.24 -5.60
C ASP A 71 12.74 -11.75 -6.45
N ASP A 72 11.52 -11.24 -6.23
CA ASP A 72 10.36 -11.59 -7.05
C ASP A 72 10.53 -11.06 -8.49
N LYS A 73 11.05 -9.83 -8.67
CA LYS A 73 11.38 -9.28 -9.99
C LYS A 73 12.62 -9.89 -10.64
N ARG A 74 13.67 -10.28 -9.90
CA ARG A 74 14.89 -10.88 -10.49
C ARG A 74 14.64 -12.25 -11.11
N ASN A 75 13.64 -12.97 -10.63
CA ASN A 75 13.19 -14.22 -11.25
C ASN A 75 12.32 -14.01 -12.51
N LEU A 76 11.86 -12.77 -12.78
CA LEU A 76 10.97 -12.42 -13.90
C LEU A 76 11.60 -11.51 -14.95
N VAL A 77 12.63 -10.73 -14.58
CA VAL A 77 13.27 -9.77 -15.49
C VAL A 77 14.46 -10.44 -16.16
N ASP A 78 14.21 -10.98 -17.36
CA ASP A 78 15.27 -11.37 -18.28
C ASP A 78 16.11 -10.12 -18.60
N LYS A 79 17.38 -10.10 -18.18
CA LYS A 79 18.32 -8.98 -18.38
C LYS A 79 18.83 -8.89 -19.82
N SER A 80 17.99 -9.34 -20.76
CA SER A 80 18.22 -9.31 -22.20
C SER A 80 17.87 -7.93 -22.74
N SER A 81 18.77 -7.35 -23.54
CA SER A 81 18.53 -6.09 -24.26
C SER A 81 17.22 -6.13 -25.08
N TRP A 82 16.86 -7.32 -25.56
CA TRP A 82 15.61 -7.57 -26.27
C TRP A 82 14.37 -7.44 -25.37
N ALA A 83 14.43 -7.86 -24.12
CA ALA A 83 13.33 -7.71 -23.16
C ALA A 83 13.07 -6.23 -22.84
N TRP A 84 14.13 -5.43 -22.69
CA TRP A 84 14.00 -3.98 -22.51
C TRP A 84 13.40 -3.30 -23.74
N PHE A 85 13.89 -3.61 -24.94
CA PHE A 85 13.32 -3.08 -26.18
C PHE A 85 11.84 -3.47 -26.35
N LYS A 86 11.49 -4.73 -26.07
CA LYS A 86 10.10 -5.22 -26.10
C LYS A 86 9.22 -4.47 -25.11
N ALA A 87 9.72 -4.17 -23.90
CA ALA A 87 8.99 -3.40 -22.91
C ALA A 87 8.72 -1.97 -23.39
N VAL A 88 9.73 -1.28 -23.93
CA VAL A 88 9.59 0.07 -24.49
C VAL A 88 8.57 0.07 -25.63
N MET A 89 8.67 -0.87 -26.57
CA MET A 89 7.71 -0.99 -27.68
C MET A 89 6.29 -1.24 -27.20
N SER A 90 6.12 -2.11 -26.20
CA SER A 90 4.80 -2.39 -25.60
C SER A 90 4.22 -1.14 -24.92
N MET A 91 5.07 -0.33 -24.29
CA MET A 91 4.66 0.95 -23.69
C MET A 91 4.21 1.97 -24.74
N VAL A 92 5.00 2.17 -25.79
CA VAL A 92 4.67 3.11 -26.88
C VAL A 92 3.37 2.69 -27.56
N LEU A 93 3.20 1.40 -27.83
CA LEU A 93 1.97 0.87 -28.42
C LEU A 93 0.77 1.11 -27.49
N GLY A 94 0.93 0.93 -26.18
CA GLY A 94 -0.10 1.23 -25.19
C GLY A 94 -0.49 2.71 -25.18
N VAL A 95 0.48 3.62 -25.27
CA VAL A 95 0.23 5.08 -25.34
C VAL A 95 -0.53 5.43 -26.62
N ILE A 96 -0.08 4.94 -27.78
CA ILE A 96 -0.77 5.19 -29.07
C ILE A 96 -2.21 4.66 -29.01
N MET A 97 -2.40 3.46 -28.48
CA MET A 97 -3.72 2.86 -28.33
C MET A 97 -4.61 3.69 -27.41
N LEU A 98 -4.11 4.15 -26.27
CA LEU A 98 -4.86 5.05 -25.37
C LEU A 98 -5.22 6.37 -26.07
N SER A 99 -4.29 6.97 -26.82
CA SER A 99 -4.54 8.23 -27.54
C SER A 99 -5.62 8.08 -28.60
N VAL A 100 -5.59 6.99 -29.39
CA VAL A 100 -6.59 6.74 -30.44
C VAL A 100 -7.96 6.37 -29.86
N LEU A 101 -7.99 5.65 -28.74
CA LEU A 101 -9.25 5.17 -28.14
C LEU A 101 -9.86 6.14 -27.12
N ALA A 102 -9.15 7.17 -26.66
CA ALA A 102 -9.65 8.11 -25.67
C ALA A 102 -10.92 8.85 -26.14
N GLU A 103 -10.91 9.43 -27.34
CA GLU A 103 -12.08 10.13 -27.90
C GLU A 103 -13.29 9.22 -28.12
N PRO A 104 -13.16 8.05 -28.78
CA PRO A 104 -14.25 7.08 -28.90
C PRO A 104 -14.82 6.64 -27.55
N LEU A 105 -13.96 6.48 -26.54
CA LEU A 105 -14.38 6.10 -25.19
C LEU A 105 -15.22 7.19 -24.54
N ILE A 106 -14.82 8.47 -24.65
CA ILE A 106 -15.57 9.60 -24.12
C ILE A 106 -16.97 9.65 -24.77
N HIS A 107 -17.06 9.50 -26.08
CA HIS A 107 -18.35 9.48 -26.78
C HIS A 107 -19.21 8.26 -26.41
N SER A 108 -18.59 7.10 -26.22
CA SER A 108 -19.30 5.89 -25.79
C SER A 108 -19.89 6.08 -24.38
N VAL A 109 -19.14 6.70 -23.47
CA VAL A 109 -19.60 7.04 -22.11
C VAL A 109 -20.76 8.03 -22.16
N GLN A 110 -20.68 9.06 -22.99
CA GLN A 110 -21.76 10.04 -23.15
C GLN A 110 -23.04 9.42 -23.70
N ASN A 111 -22.93 8.59 -24.74
CA ASN A 111 -24.08 7.90 -25.34
C ASN A 111 -24.70 6.89 -24.38
N PHE A 112 -23.87 6.12 -23.66
CA PHE A 112 -24.34 5.20 -22.63
C PHE A 112 -25.06 5.92 -21.49
N SER A 113 -24.47 7.01 -20.98
CA SER A 113 -25.08 7.89 -19.96
C SER A 113 -26.48 8.38 -20.40
N LYS A 114 -26.60 8.84 -21.65
CA LYS A 114 -27.85 9.31 -22.23
C LYS A 114 -28.91 8.21 -22.34
N GLU A 115 -28.55 7.03 -22.84
CA GLU A 115 -29.47 5.90 -23.02
C GLU A 115 -29.88 5.26 -21.68
N ALA A 116 -28.93 5.11 -20.76
CA ALA A 116 -29.19 4.56 -19.43
C ALA A 116 -29.87 5.55 -18.47
N ARG A 117 -30.01 6.82 -18.85
CA ARG A 117 -30.48 7.94 -18.01
C ARG A 117 -29.70 8.08 -16.70
N ILE A 118 -28.39 7.80 -16.75
CA ILE A 118 -27.47 7.92 -15.61
C ILE A 118 -26.62 9.17 -15.84
N PRO A 119 -26.40 10.04 -14.85
CA PRO A 119 -25.53 11.20 -15.00
C PRO A 119 -24.13 10.80 -15.47
N SER A 120 -23.57 11.51 -16.46
CA SER A 120 -22.20 11.26 -16.97
C SER A 120 -21.15 11.34 -15.87
N PHE A 121 -21.38 12.18 -14.86
CA PHE A 121 -20.58 12.25 -13.64
C PHE A 121 -20.43 10.89 -12.95
N PHE A 122 -21.50 10.10 -12.82
CA PHE A 122 -21.44 8.78 -12.19
C PHE A 122 -20.59 7.80 -13.00
N VAL A 123 -20.70 7.83 -14.33
CA VAL A 123 -19.88 6.97 -15.20
C VAL A 123 -18.40 7.32 -15.05
N SER A 124 -18.07 8.61 -15.06
CA SER A 124 -16.68 9.10 -14.96
C SER A 124 -16.05 8.95 -13.58
N PHE A 125 -16.83 9.13 -12.50
CA PHE A 125 -16.29 9.05 -11.14
C PHE A 125 -16.35 7.65 -10.53
N VAL A 126 -17.33 6.83 -10.92
CA VAL A 126 -17.54 5.48 -10.36
C VAL A 126 -17.09 4.38 -11.32
N LEU A 127 -17.67 4.32 -12.52
CA LEU A 127 -17.45 3.19 -13.42
C LEU A 127 -16.05 3.17 -14.02
N VAL A 128 -15.56 4.33 -14.50
CA VAL A 128 -14.23 4.42 -15.11
C VAL A 128 -13.12 4.09 -14.10
N PRO A 129 -13.08 4.68 -12.89
CA PRO A 129 -12.06 4.32 -11.89
C PRO A 129 -12.18 2.89 -11.39
N LEU A 130 -13.39 2.33 -11.31
CA LEU A 130 -13.58 0.93 -10.97
C LEU A 130 -12.96 0.02 -12.04
N ALA A 131 -13.22 0.30 -13.31
CA ALA A 131 -12.70 -0.50 -14.42
C ALA A 131 -11.17 -0.40 -14.55
N THR A 132 -10.60 0.80 -14.44
CA THR A 132 -9.15 1.01 -14.60
C THR A 132 -8.36 0.42 -13.44
N ASN A 133 -8.91 0.42 -12.22
CA ASN A 133 -8.24 -0.10 -11.02
C ASN A 133 -8.62 -1.55 -10.68
N ALA A 134 -9.57 -2.18 -11.38
CA ALA A 134 -10.04 -3.53 -11.09
C ALA A 134 -8.91 -4.56 -11.01
N ARG A 135 -7.93 -4.48 -11.92
CA ARG A 135 -6.77 -5.41 -11.93
C ARG A 135 -5.89 -5.23 -10.70
N ALA A 136 -5.58 -3.98 -10.34
CA ALA A 136 -4.79 -3.66 -9.15
C ALA A 136 -5.51 -4.10 -7.86
N ALA A 137 -6.83 -3.83 -7.77
CA ALA A 137 -7.66 -4.27 -6.66
C ALA A 137 -7.66 -5.81 -6.53
N THR A 138 -7.85 -6.53 -7.63
CA THR A 138 -7.85 -8.01 -7.62
C THR A 138 -6.51 -8.58 -7.17
N SER A 139 -5.39 -7.99 -7.64
CA SER A 139 -4.04 -8.38 -7.21
C SER A 139 -3.82 -8.15 -5.72
N ALA A 140 -4.22 -6.97 -5.23
CA ALA A 140 -4.13 -6.61 -3.82
C ALA A 140 -4.96 -7.55 -2.92
N ILE A 141 -6.21 -7.85 -3.30
CA ILE A 141 -7.09 -8.77 -2.57
C ILE A 141 -6.46 -10.17 -2.51
N THR A 142 -6.02 -10.69 -3.64
CA THR A 142 -5.39 -12.02 -3.72
C THR A 142 -4.15 -12.09 -2.82
N THR A 143 -3.34 -11.03 -2.82
CA THR A 143 -2.12 -10.92 -2.00
C THR A 143 -2.45 -10.82 -0.51
N ALA A 144 -3.47 -10.04 -0.14
CA ALA A 144 -3.95 -9.92 1.24
C ALA A 144 -4.52 -11.24 1.78
N CYS A 145 -5.19 -12.04 0.93
CA CYS A 145 -5.73 -13.35 1.30
C CYS A 145 -4.66 -14.39 1.68
N ARG A 146 -3.37 -14.20 1.31
CA ARG A 146 -2.27 -15.11 1.67
C ARG A 146 -1.79 -14.94 3.13
N LYS A 147 -2.43 -14.05 3.92
CA LYS A 147 -2.44 -13.97 5.40
C LYS A 147 -1.06 -13.93 6.10
N LYS A 148 -0.03 -13.38 5.44
CA LYS A 148 1.29 -13.11 6.04
C LYS A 148 1.38 -11.64 6.43
N SER A 149 1.55 -11.33 7.72
CA SER A 149 1.50 -9.96 8.28
C SER A 149 2.42 -8.96 7.54
N ARG A 150 3.64 -9.39 7.20
CA ARG A 150 4.61 -8.59 6.43
C ARG A 150 4.18 -8.31 4.99
N THR A 151 3.44 -9.23 4.37
CA THR A 151 2.91 -9.04 3.02
C THR A 151 1.73 -8.08 3.03
N THR A 152 0.93 -8.07 4.09
CA THR A 152 -0.21 -7.15 4.24
C THR A 152 0.22 -5.69 4.37
N SER A 153 1.25 -5.37 5.17
CA SER A 153 1.76 -3.99 5.26
C SER A 153 2.37 -3.50 3.95
N LEU A 154 3.04 -4.39 3.22
CA LEU A 154 3.55 -4.13 1.88
C LEU A 154 2.43 -3.81 0.89
N THR A 155 1.37 -4.62 0.85
CA THR A 155 0.20 -4.38 0.00
C THR A 155 -0.48 -3.05 0.36
N PHE A 156 -0.58 -2.70 1.65
CA PHE A 156 -1.09 -1.38 2.04
C PHE A 156 -0.22 -0.24 1.49
N SER A 157 1.09 -0.30 1.66
CA SER A 157 2.01 0.72 1.16
C SER A 157 1.97 0.84 -0.36
N GLU A 158 1.82 -0.28 -1.07
CA GLU A 158 1.67 -0.31 -2.53
C GLU A 158 0.38 0.37 -2.99
N ILE A 159 -0.76 0.09 -2.34
CA ILE A 159 -2.05 0.72 -2.66
C ILE A 159 -1.98 2.23 -2.38
N TYR A 160 -1.50 2.63 -1.20
CA TYR A 160 -1.40 4.04 -0.84
C TYR A 160 -0.45 4.80 -1.78
N GLY A 161 0.73 4.21 -2.06
CA GLY A 161 1.69 4.78 -3.00
C GLY A 161 1.11 4.89 -4.41
N GLY A 162 0.40 3.87 -4.88
CA GLY A 162 -0.25 3.86 -6.18
C GLY A 162 -1.32 4.95 -6.32
N VAL A 163 -2.21 5.07 -5.33
CA VAL A 163 -3.25 6.12 -5.32
C VAL A 163 -2.62 7.52 -5.23
N PHE A 164 -1.63 7.70 -4.36
CA PHE A 164 -0.92 8.98 -4.22
C PHE A 164 -0.23 9.38 -5.53
N MET A 165 0.54 8.48 -6.15
CA MET A 165 1.21 8.77 -7.41
C MET A 165 0.21 9.08 -8.52
N ASN A 166 -0.88 8.31 -8.64
CA ASN A 166 -1.90 8.55 -9.66
C ASN A 166 -2.55 9.92 -9.50
N ASN A 167 -2.90 10.30 -8.26
CA ASN A 167 -3.54 11.58 -7.99
C ASN A 167 -2.58 12.76 -8.20
N VAL A 168 -1.34 12.68 -7.72
CA VAL A 168 -0.36 13.77 -7.84
C VAL A 168 0.08 13.97 -9.29
N LEU A 169 0.41 12.89 -10.01
CA LEU A 169 0.80 12.98 -11.42
C LEU A 169 -0.37 13.42 -12.30
N GLY A 170 -1.57 12.89 -12.07
CA GLY A 170 -2.78 13.28 -12.79
C GLY A 170 -3.10 14.76 -12.59
N PHE A 171 -3.08 15.24 -11.35
CA PHE A 171 -3.29 16.65 -11.02
C PHE A 171 -2.20 17.55 -11.64
N SER A 172 -0.93 17.14 -11.57
CA SER A 172 0.19 17.90 -12.14
C SER A 172 0.06 18.06 -13.66
N VAL A 173 -0.26 16.99 -14.38
CA VAL A 173 -0.47 17.02 -15.83
C VAL A 173 -1.69 17.88 -16.19
N LEU A 174 -2.78 17.78 -15.43
CA LEU A 174 -3.97 18.59 -15.63
C LEU A 174 -3.68 20.09 -15.46
N LEU A 175 -3.00 20.48 -14.39
CA LEU A 175 -2.58 21.87 -14.17
C LEU A 175 -1.65 22.37 -15.27
N PHE A 176 -0.69 21.54 -15.68
CA PHE A 176 0.22 21.88 -16.79
C PHE A 176 -0.55 22.15 -18.09
N LEU A 177 -1.54 21.32 -18.41
CA LEU A 177 -2.38 21.51 -19.61
C LEU A 177 -3.24 22.77 -19.51
N ILE A 178 -3.87 23.03 -18.36
CA ILE A 178 -4.68 24.24 -18.13
C ILE A 178 -3.80 25.48 -18.32
N TYR A 179 -2.61 25.50 -17.72
CA TYR A 179 -1.65 26.59 -17.86
C TYR A 179 -1.18 26.78 -19.31
N ALA A 180 -0.76 25.70 -19.97
CA ALA A 180 -0.22 25.76 -21.34
C ALA A 180 -1.28 26.12 -22.39
N ARG A 181 -2.55 25.75 -22.18
CA ARG A 181 -3.67 26.04 -23.09
C ARG A 181 -4.45 27.30 -22.71
N GLY A 182 -4.17 27.92 -21.56
CA GLY A 182 -4.92 29.08 -21.05
C GLY A 182 -6.39 28.78 -20.75
N LEU A 183 -6.71 27.58 -20.25
CA LEU A 183 -8.08 27.18 -19.91
C LEU A 183 -8.52 27.80 -18.57
N THR A 184 -9.82 28.03 -18.40
CA THR A 184 -10.37 28.48 -17.10
C THR A 184 -10.41 27.31 -16.11
N TRP A 185 -10.18 27.61 -14.83
CA TRP A 185 -10.23 26.63 -13.75
C TRP A 185 -11.65 26.59 -13.18
N GLU A 186 -12.36 25.48 -13.41
CA GLU A 186 -13.77 25.30 -13.03
C GLU A 186 -13.99 24.07 -12.11
N PHE A 187 -12.89 23.45 -11.64
CA PHE A 187 -12.93 22.18 -10.89
C PHE A 187 -12.56 22.37 -9.40
N SER A 188 -12.78 23.58 -8.88
CA SER A 188 -12.38 23.96 -7.53
C SER A 188 -13.12 23.13 -6.48
N ALA A 189 -14.41 22.92 -6.68
CA ALA A 189 -15.28 22.15 -5.79
C ALA A 189 -14.86 20.68 -5.71
N GLU A 190 -14.60 20.05 -6.84
CA GLU A 190 -14.20 18.63 -6.92
C GLU A 190 -12.86 18.40 -6.22
N VAL A 191 -11.87 19.27 -6.46
CA VAL A 191 -10.57 19.18 -5.80
C VAL A 191 -10.69 19.42 -4.30
N LEU A 192 -11.51 20.38 -3.87
CA LEU A 192 -11.76 20.64 -2.45
C LEU A 192 -12.35 19.40 -1.75
N VAL A 193 -13.35 18.75 -2.36
CA VAL A 193 -13.97 17.55 -1.77
C VAL A 193 -12.96 16.40 -1.68
N VAL A 194 -12.13 16.20 -2.71
CA VAL A 194 -11.05 15.20 -2.68
C VAL A 194 -10.03 15.52 -1.58
N LEU A 195 -9.65 16.79 -1.39
CA LEU A 195 -8.75 17.22 -0.32
C LEU A 195 -9.34 16.97 1.07
N ILE A 196 -10.63 17.25 1.28
CA ILE A 196 -11.33 16.97 2.54
C ILE A 196 -11.34 15.46 2.82
N ALA A 197 -11.70 14.64 1.83
CA ALA A 197 -11.70 13.19 1.97
C ALA A 197 -10.30 12.64 2.31
N CYS A 198 -9.26 13.15 1.64
CA CYS A 198 -7.88 12.81 1.93
C CYS A 198 -7.46 13.24 3.34
N ALA A 199 -7.83 14.44 3.79
CA ALA A 199 -7.52 14.94 5.12
C ALA A 199 -8.18 14.09 6.22
N ILE A 200 -9.46 13.72 6.05
CA ILE A 200 -10.19 12.84 6.97
C ILE A 200 -9.50 11.47 7.05
N MET A 201 -9.15 10.88 5.92
CA MET A 201 -8.43 9.59 5.89
C MET A 201 -7.05 9.69 6.52
N CYS A 202 -6.30 10.75 6.24
CA CYS A 202 -4.97 10.98 6.79
C CYS A 202 -5.03 11.10 8.32
N LEU A 203 -5.93 11.94 8.84
CA LEU A 203 -6.18 12.07 10.28
C LEU A 203 -6.57 10.72 10.91
N ALA A 204 -7.53 10.00 10.32
CA ALA A 204 -7.99 8.72 10.85
C ALA A 204 -6.86 7.67 10.92
N VAL A 205 -5.99 7.64 9.91
CA VAL A 205 -4.81 6.77 9.85
C VAL A 205 -3.74 7.22 10.86
N SER A 206 -3.51 8.52 11.02
CA SER A 206 -2.49 9.04 11.96
C SER A 206 -2.76 8.65 13.41
N PHE A 207 -4.02 8.51 13.83
CA PHE A 207 -4.37 8.12 15.20
C PHE A 207 -4.37 6.60 15.45
N ARG A 208 -4.22 5.76 14.41
CA ARG A 208 -4.37 4.30 14.52
C ARG A 208 -3.29 3.54 13.76
N SER A 209 -2.40 2.88 14.50
CA SER A 209 -1.36 1.99 13.93
C SER A 209 -1.87 0.59 13.56
N SER A 210 -3.07 0.19 14.01
CA SER A 210 -3.71 -1.08 13.65
C SER A 210 -5.13 -0.85 13.15
N PHE A 211 -5.45 -1.43 11.99
CA PHE A 211 -6.74 -1.30 11.31
C PHE A 211 -7.64 -2.50 11.58
N PRO A 212 -8.65 -2.39 12.46
CA PRO A 212 -9.68 -3.42 12.59
C PRO A 212 -10.61 -3.39 11.36
N LEU A 213 -11.22 -4.52 11.00
CA LEU A 213 -12.06 -4.64 9.80
C LEU A 213 -13.19 -3.59 9.71
N TRP A 214 -13.68 -3.08 10.84
CA TRP A 214 -14.72 -2.06 10.86
C TRP A 214 -14.28 -0.71 10.24
N THR A 215 -12.99 -0.39 10.24
CA THR A 215 -12.50 0.82 9.54
C THR A 215 -12.71 0.74 8.03
N SER A 216 -12.79 -0.47 7.47
CA SER A 216 -13.14 -0.68 6.07
C SER A 216 -14.54 -0.20 5.76
N PHE A 217 -15.51 -0.38 6.66
CA PHE A 217 -16.87 0.10 6.48
C PHE A 217 -16.92 1.63 6.41
N MET A 218 -16.20 2.29 7.32
CA MET A 218 -16.05 3.75 7.33
C MET A 218 -15.40 4.27 6.04
N ALA A 219 -14.35 3.61 5.56
CA ALA A 219 -13.69 3.95 4.31
C ALA A 219 -14.59 3.76 3.08
N TYR A 220 -15.37 2.66 3.03
CA TYR A 220 -16.33 2.45 1.95
C TYR A 220 -17.45 3.49 1.93
N LEU A 221 -17.90 3.96 3.09
CA LEU A 221 -18.93 5.00 3.20
C LEU A 221 -18.42 6.39 2.80
N LEU A 222 -17.12 6.65 2.92
CA LEU A 222 -16.54 7.96 2.61
C LEU A 222 -16.65 8.30 1.12
N TYR A 223 -16.66 7.29 0.25
CA TYR A 223 -16.77 7.46 -1.19
C TYR A 223 -18.17 7.91 -1.68
N PRO A 224 -19.30 7.27 -1.31
CA PRO A 224 -20.61 7.83 -1.63
C PRO A 224 -20.85 9.18 -0.93
N LEU A 225 -20.27 9.40 0.25
CA LEU A 225 -20.32 10.69 0.94
C LEU A 225 -19.58 11.79 0.16
N SER A 226 -18.42 11.49 -0.44
CA SER A 226 -17.71 12.47 -1.27
C SER A 226 -18.50 12.80 -2.55
N LEU A 227 -19.12 11.81 -3.20
CA LEU A 227 -19.99 12.06 -4.35
C LEU A 227 -21.19 12.94 -3.99
N PHE A 228 -21.80 12.69 -2.82
CA PHE A 228 -22.88 13.50 -2.30
C PHE A 228 -22.43 14.94 -2.01
N LEU A 229 -21.23 15.13 -1.44
CA LEU A 229 -20.66 16.46 -1.23
C LEU A 229 -20.42 17.19 -2.55
N VAL A 230 -19.85 16.55 -3.57
CA VAL A 230 -19.67 17.17 -4.89
C VAL A 230 -21.01 17.61 -5.48
N TYR A 231 -22.05 16.77 -5.36
CA TYR A 231 -23.39 17.13 -5.79
C TYR A 231 -23.91 18.38 -5.07
N ILE A 232 -23.78 18.47 -3.74
CA ILE A 232 -24.19 19.65 -2.97
C ILE A 232 -23.38 20.89 -3.34
N PHE A 233 -22.06 20.78 -3.46
CA PHE A 233 -21.21 21.94 -3.77
C PHE A 233 -21.52 22.51 -5.15
N ASN A 234 -21.80 21.66 -6.15
CA ASN A 234 -22.13 22.09 -7.50
C ASN A 234 -23.57 22.61 -7.63
N ASP A 235 -24.55 21.99 -6.95
CA ASP A 235 -25.98 22.32 -7.09
C ASP A 235 -26.45 23.46 -6.16
N VAL A 236 -25.89 23.57 -4.95
CA VAL A 236 -26.37 24.49 -3.90
C VAL A 236 -25.48 25.73 -3.75
N LEU A 237 -24.17 25.60 -3.95
CA LEU A 237 -23.22 26.69 -3.66
C LEU A 237 -22.71 27.43 -4.90
N ASN A 238 -23.05 26.98 -6.11
CA ASN A 238 -22.68 27.63 -7.38
C ASN A 238 -21.18 28.00 -7.44
N TYR A 239 -20.35 27.14 -6.86
CA TYR A 239 -18.91 27.32 -6.82
C TYR A 239 -18.37 26.87 -8.18
N VAL A 240 -18.07 27.85 -9.03
CA VAL A 240 -17.35 27.68 -10.29
C VAL A 240 -15.85 27.54 -9.99
#